data_AF-A0A452ZNS6-F1
#
_entry.id   AF-A0A452ZNS6-F1
#
_cell.length_a   1.000
_cell.length_b   1.000
_cell.length_c   1.000
_cell.angle_alpha   90.00
_cell.angle_beta   90.00
_cell.angle_gamma   90.00
#
_symmetry.space_group_name_H-M   'P 1'
#
loop_
_entity.id
_entity.type
_entity.pdbx_description
1 polymer ?
#
loop_
_entity_poly.entity_id
_entity_poly.type
_entity_poly.pdbx_seq_one_letter_code
_entity_poly.pdbx_strand_id
1 'polypeptide(L)' 'MNNIEKYTLASHLVWGLWGIISEHVNDIDFDYMEYARQRLAQYWLKKPEILSCRVDDE' A
#
# COMPACT_ATOMS: atom_id res chain seq x y z
N MET A 1 2.06 18.37 8.78
CA MET A 1 2.45 17.52 7.63
C MET A 1 2.14 16.02 7.84
N ASN A 2 1.95 15.53 9.08
CA ASN A 2 1.87 14.10 9.45
C ASN A 2 0.59 13.32 9.06
N ASN A 3 -0.37 13.91 8.33
CA ASN A 3 -1.59 13.21 7.92
C ASN A 3 -1.48 12.61 6.51
N ILE A 4 -0.80 13.29 5.58
CA ILE A 4 -0.67 12.88 4.17
C ILE A 4 0.07 11.54 4.05
N GLU A 5 1.06 11.31 4.90
CA GLU A 5 1.84 10.06 4.94
C GLU A 5 0.98 8.87 5.38
N LYS A 6 0.07 9.07 6.34
CA LYS A 6 -0.89 8.04 6.76
C LYS A 6 -1.88 7.69 5.63
N TYR A 7 -2.35 8.68 4.87
CA TYR A 7 -3.19 8.45 3.68
C TYR A 7 -2.44 7.74 2.55
N THR A 8 -1.12 7.93 2.47
CA THR A 8 -0.26 7.23 1.50
C THR A 8 -0.19 5.74 1.82
N LEU A 9 -0.01 5.35 3.09
CA LEU A 9 -0.09 3.95 3.53
C LEU A 9 -1.44 3.31 3.24
N ALA A 10 -2.54 4.01 3.58
CA ALA A 10 -3.89 3.52 3.30
C ALA A 10 -4.13 3.33 1.79
N SER A 11 -3.63 4.25 0.96
CA SER A 11 -3.72 4.13 -0.50
C SER A 11 -2.99 2.89 -1.01
N HIS A 12 -1.77 2.60 -0.52
CA HIS A 12 -1.03 1.41 -0.92
C HIS A 12 -1.79 0.10 -0.60
N LEU A 13 -2.48 0.03 0.55
CA LEU A 13 -3.33 -1.11 0.90
C LEU A 13 -4.56 -1.23 0.00
N VAL A 14 -5.27 -0.12 -0.22
CA VAL A 14 -6.49 -0.10 -1.06
C VAL A 14 -6.16 -0.53 -2.49
N TRP A 15 -5.09 0.00 -3.08
CA TRP A 15 -4.68 -0.35 -4.44
C TRP A 15 -4.07 -1.75 -4.55
N GLY A 16 -3.40 -2.24 -3.50
CA GLY A 16 -2.94 -3.63 -3.43
C GLY A 16 -4.11 -4.62 -3.42
N LEU A 17 -5.11 -4.36 -2.57
CA LEU A 17 -6.31 -5.19 -2.49
C LEU A 17 -7.16 -5.12 -3.78
N TRP A 18 -7.30 -3.92 -4.35
CA TRP A 18 -7.95 -3.74 -5.65
C TRP A 18 -7.24 -4.54 -6.74
N GLY A 19 -5.91 -4.59 -6.76
CA GLY A 19 -5.15 -5.43 -7.70
C GLY A 19 -5.48 -6.91 -7.55
N ILE A 20 -5.49 -7.44 -6.33
CA ILE A 20 -5.80 -8.86 -6.06
C ILE A 20 -7.22 -9.21 -6.52
N ILE A 21 -8.21 -8.38 -6.19
CA ILE A 21 -9.61 -8.63 -6.57
C ILE A 21 -9.78 -8.45 -8.09
N SER A 22 -9.07 -7.50 -8.70
CA SER A 22 -9.18 -7.21 -10.12
C SER A 22 -8.64 -8.32 -11.01
N GLU A 23 -7.67 -9.10 -10.54
CA GLU A 23 -7.19 -10.32 -11.22
C GLU A 23 -8.29 -11.35 -11.43
N HIS A 24 -9.22 -11.47 -10.47
CA HIS A 24 -10.34 -12.41 -10.55
C HIS A 24 -11.57 -11.86 -11.28
N VAL A 25 -11.65 -10.54 -11.51
CA VAL A 25 -12.86 -9.85 -12.01
C VAL A 25 -12.67 -9.29 -13.42
N ASN A 26 -11.43 -8.99 -13.83
CA ASN A 26 -11.14 -8.42 -15.15
C ASN A 26 -10.41 -9.42 -16.04
N ASP A 27 -10.84 -9.47 -17.30
CA ASP A 27 -10.24 -10.30 -18.36
C ASP A 27 -9.15 -9.52 -19.14
N ILE A 28 -8.57 -8.50 -18.51
CA ILE A 28 -7.56 -7.64 -19.12
C ILE A 28 -6.19 -8.32 -18.96
N ASP A 29 -5.41 -8.36 -20.04
CA ASP A 29 -4.02 -8.85 -20.04
C ASP A 29 -3.09 -7.88 -19.30
N PHE A 30 -3.21 -7.88 -17.98
CA PHE A 30 -2.43 -7.08 -17.06
C PHE A 30 -2.02 -7.94 -15.86
N ASP A 31 -0.76 -7.81 -15.43
CA ASP A 31 -0.25 -8.55 -14.28
C ASP A 31 -0.70 -7.89 -12.96
N TYR A 32 -1.98 -8.08 -12.64
CA TYR A 32 -2.63 -7.58 -11.44
C TYR A 32 -1.96 -8.10 -10.16
N MET A 33 -1.42 -9.31 -10.21
CA MET A 33 -0.77 -9.98 -9.09
C MET A 33 0.58 -9.34 -8.78
N GLU A 34 1.37 -9.03 -9.80
CA GLU A 34 2.63 -8.29 -9.66
C GLU A 34 2.38 -6.84 -9.23
N TYR A 35 1.35 -6.17 -9.77
CA TYR A 35 0.92 -4.85 -9.32
C TYR A 35 0.57 -4.83 -7.83
N ALA A 36 -0.25 -5.78 -7.38
CA ALA A 36 -0.64 -5.91 -5.97
C ALA A 36 0.58 -6.15 -5.06
N ARG A 37 1.49 -7.03 -5.49
CA ARG A 37 2.74 -7.34 -4.77
C ARG A 37 3.59 -6.09 -4.57
N GLN A 38 3.82 -5.30 -5.63
CA GLN A 38 4.61 -4.07 -5.55
C GLN A 38 3.96 -3.04 -4.62
N ARG A 39 2.64 -2.89 -4.67
CA ARG A 39 1.90 -1.96 -3.79
C ARG A 39 1.99 -2.36 -2.31
N LEU A 40 1.84 -3.65 -2.00
CA LEU A 40 1.97 -4.16 -0.64
C LEU A 40 3.41 -4.08 -0.13
N ALA A 41 4.41 -4.37 -0.97
CA ALA A 41 5.82 -4.23 -0.61
C ALA A 41 6.15 -2.78 -0.20
N GLN A 42 5.66 -1.79 -0.95
CA GLN A 42 5.81 -0.38 -0.63
C GLN A 42 5.12 0.02 0.67
N TYR A 43 3.95 -0.56 0.97
CA TYR A 43 3.29 -0.38 2.27
C TYR A 43 4.18 -0.87 3.42
N TRP A 44 4.72 -2.09 3.32
CA TRP A 44 5.56 -2.67 4.37
C TRP A 44 6.88 -1.92 4.56
N LEU A 45 7.43 -1.35 3.50
CA LEU A 45 8.67 -0.57 3.55
C LEU A 45 8.47 0.81 4.18
N LYS A 46 7.35 1.50 3.89
CA LYS A 46 7.02 2.81 4.49
C LYS A 46 6.43 2.73 5.89
N LYS A 47 5.89 1.58 6.27
CA LYS A 47 5.31 1.33 7.59
C LYS A 47 6.28 1.64 8.75
N PRO A 48 7.55 1.17 8.76
CA PRO A 48 8.49 1.50 9.82
C PRO A 48 8.91 2.97 9.82
N GLU A 49 9.09 3.65 8.67
CA GLU A 49 9.40 5.09 8.66
C GLU A 49 8.31 5.93 9.33
N ILE A 50 7.04 5.63 9.01
CA ILE A 50 5.90 6.41 9.53
C ILE A 50 5.56 6.03 10.99
N LEU A 51 5.82 4.78 11.40
CA LEU A 51 5.58 4.33 12.77
C LEU A 51 6.76 4.59 13.72
N SER A 52 8.00 4.63 13.22
CA SER A 52 9.20 4.95 14.02
C SER A 52 9.25 6.42 14.42
N CYS A 53 8.56 7.30 13.69
CA CYS A 53 8.38 8.70 14.05
C CYS A 53 7.43 8.91 15.26
N ARG A 54 7.04 7.84 15.98
CA ARG A 54 6.15 7.89 17.15
C ARG A 54 6.86 7.63 18.48
N VAL A 55 8.19 7.49 18.50
CA VAL A 55 8.94 7.22 19.75
C VAL A 55 9.45 8.50 20.43
N ASP A 56 9.40 9.66 19.76
CA ASP A 56 9.91 10.94 20.30
C ASP A 56 8.81 12.01 20.50
N ASP A 57 7.57 11.61 20.82
CA ASP A 57 6.48 12.54 21.18
C ASP A 57 5.75 12.04 22.46
N GLU A 58 6.50 11.77 23.54
CA GLU A 58 6.00 11.80 24.93
C GLU A 58 6.93 12.60 25.83
#